data_AF-A0A1H6BNU8-F1
#
_entry.id   AF-A0A1H6BNU8-F1
#
_cell.length_a   1.000
_cell.length_b   1.000
_cell.length_c   1.000
_cell.angle_alpha   90.00
_cell.angle_beta   90.00
_cell.angle_gamma   90.00
#
_symmetry.space_group_name_H-M   'P 1'
#
loop_
_entity.id
_entity.type
_entity.pdbx_description
1 polymer ?
#
loop_
_entity_poly.entity_id
_entity_poly.type
_entity_poly.pdbx_seq_one_letter_code
_entity_poly.pdbx_strand_id
1 'polypeptide(L)' 'MNNKHWTQLEQLHQTVSNKNIHIRGTHSYYSHAYDEGFEASAVRYMHGDDHARRVY' A
#
# COMPACT_ATOMS: atom_id res chain seq x y z
N MET A 1 20.79 2.53 4.72
CA MET A 1 19.77 3.28 3.95
C MET A 1 18.99 2.26 3.15
N ASN A 2 17.66 2.30 3.24
CA ASN A 2 16.80 1.37 2.51
C ASN A 2 17.08 1.58 1.01
N ASN A 3 17.35 0.52 0.25
CA ASN A 3 17.78 0.59 -1.15
C ASN A 3 16.57 0.88 -2.07
N LYS A 4 15.73 1.86 -1.67
CA LYS A 4 14.52 2.30 -2.35
C LYS A 4 14.93 3.16 -3.54
N HIS A 5 14.35 2.87 -4.69
CA HIS A 5 14.55 3.64 -5.92
C HIS A 5 13.21 3.86 -6.62
N TRP A 6 13.05 5.00 -7.31
CA TRP A 6 11.79 5.39 -7.97
C TRP A 6 11.32 4.44 -9.06
N THR A 7 12.21 3.58 -9.57
CA THR A 7 11.87 2.52 -10.53
C THR A 7 11.32 1.25 -9.88
N GLN A 8 11.43 1.09 -8.56
CA GLN A 8 10.86 -0.06 -7.86
C GLN A 8 9.35 0.13 -7.70
N LEU A 9 8.61 -0.93 -8.01
CA LEU A 9 7.16 -0.91 -8.06
C LEU A 9 6.57 -1.88 -7.04
N GLU A 10 5.60 -1.39 -6.28
CA GLU A 10 4.71 -2.20 -5.46
C GLU A 10 3.51 -2.61 -6.32
N GLN A 11 3.34 -3.92 -6.59
CA GLN A 11 2.21 -4.42 -7.37
C GLN A 11 0.96 -4.46 -6.48
N LEU A 12 0.04 -3.52 -6.66
CA LEU A 12 -1.07 -3.30 -5.72
C LEU A 12 -1.99 -4.51 -5.57
N HIS A 13 -2.19 -5.27 -6.65
CA HIS A 13 -3.00 -6.50 -6.60
C HIS A 13 -2.36 -7.62 -5.76
N GLN A 14 -1.07 -7.52 -5.42
CA GLN A 14 -0.32 -8.50 -4.62
C GLN A 14 -0.12 -8.03 -3.18
N THR A 15 0.03 -6.71 -2.98
CA THR A 15 0.47 -6.15 -1.70
C THR A 15 -0.66 -5.57 -0.86
N VAL A 16 -1.76 -5.13 -1.48
CA VAL A 16 -2.92 -4.61 -0.76
C VAL A 16 -3.50 -5.70 0.14
N SER A 17 -3.56 -5.40 1.44
CA SER A 17 -3.99 -6.34 2.47
C SER A 17 -5.33 -5.96 3.11
N ASN A 18 -5.69 -4.68 3.07
CA ASN A 18 -6.97 -4.21 3.59
C ASN A 18 -8.13 -4.73 2.72
N LYS A 19 -8.97 -5.56 3.32
CA LYS A 19 -10.12 -6.21 2.65
C LYS A 19 -11.16 -5.23 2.11
N ASN A 20 -11.12 -3.98 2.54
CA ASN A 20 -12.02 -2.93 2.03
C ASN A 20 -11.50 -2.29 0.73
N ILE A 21 -10.29 -2.63 0.28
CA ILE A 21 -9.70 -2.13 -0.97
C ILE A 21 -9.80 -3.22 -2.04
N HIS A 22 -10.41 -2.87 -3.17
CA HIS A 22 -10.51 -3.75 -4.34
C HIS A 22 -9.72 -3.18 -5.52
N ILE A 23 -8.60 -3.82 -5.84
CA ILE A 23 -7.80 -3.51 -7.03
C ILE A 23 -8.37 -4.28 -8.22
N ARG A 24 -8.70 -3.58 -9.31
CA ARG A 24 -9.17 -4.21 -10.55
C ARG A 24 -8.00 -4.48 -11.48
N GLY A 25 -7.88 -5.73 -11.92
CA GLY A 25 -6.78 -6.18 -12.78
C GLY A 25 -5.45 -6.29 -12.03
N THR A 26 -4.35 -6.47 -12.77
CA THR A 26 -3.04 -6.85 -12.22
C THR A 26 -1.91 -5.88 -12.55
N HIS A 27 -2.20 -4.75 -13.20
CA HIS A 27 -1.16 -3.82 -13.69
C HIS A 27 -1.05 -2.52 -12.88
N SER A 28 -1.99 -2.27 -11.95
CA SER A 28 -1.90 -1.11 -11.05
C SER A 28 -0.75 -1.30 -10.07
N TYR A 29 0.09 -0.28 -9.95
CA TYR A 29 1.27 -0.28 -9.09
C TYR A 29 1.40 1.04 -8.32
N TYR A 30 2.24 1.04 -7.28
CA TYR A 30 2.65 2.23 -6.54
C TYR A 30 4.18 2.30 -6.40
N SER A 31 4.77 3.45 -6.66
CA SER A 31 6.21 3.69 -6.52
C SER A 31 6.50 4.44 -5.22
N HIS A 32 6.91 3.71 -4.18
CA HIS A 32 7.07 4.24 -2.81
C HIS A 32 8.50 4.68 -2.48
N ALA A 33 9.18 5.36 -3.42
CA ALA A 33 10.59 5.71 -3.24
C ALA A 33 10.88 6.68 -2.09
N TYR A 34 9.87 7.46 -1.68
CA TYR A 34 10.00 8.50 -0.66
C TYR A 34 9.07 8.29 0.54
N ASP A 35 8.33 7.19 0.59
CA ASP A 35 7.38 6.89 1.66
C ASP A 35 7.35 5.38 1.99
N GLU A 36 6.39 4.97 2.81
CA GLU A 36 6.31 3.61 3.36
C GLU A 36 5.28 2.72 2.67
N GLY A 37 4.97 2.99 1.39
CA GLY A 37 4.09 2.14 0.59
C GLY A 37 2.66 2.64 0.50
N PHE A 38 1.87 1.99 -0.36
CA PHE A 38 0.55 2.46 -0.78
C PHE A 38 -0.45 2.56 0.38
N GLU A 39 -0.69 1.48 1.12
CA GLU A 39 -1.70 1.45 2.19
C GLU A 39 -1.32 2.36 3.38
N ALA A 40 -0.02 2.51 3.65
CA ALA A 40 0.46 3.31 4.78
C ALA A 40 0.51 4.82 4.49
N SER A 41 0.72 5.21 3.22
CA SER A 41 1.06 6.60 2.87
C SER A 41 -0.01 7.29 2.00
N ALA A 42 -0.63 6.55 1.07
CA ALA A 42 -1.57 7.11 0.10
C ALA A 42 -3.03 6.91 0.52
N VAL A 43 -3.36 5.77 1.15
CA VAL A 43 -4.70 5.49 1.67
C VAL A 43 -4.86 6.13 3.04
N ARG A 44 -5.96 6.87 3.26
CA ARG A 44 -6.15 7.66 4.48
C ARG A 44 -7.48 7.36 5.13
N TYR A 45 -7.46 7.17 6.45
CA TYR A 45 -8.64 7.01 7.31
C TYR A 45 -9.58 5.88 6.85
N MET A 46 -9.01 4.79 6.34
CA MET A 46 -9.80 3.66 5.83
C MET A 46 -9.87 2.58 6.91
N HIS A 47 -11.09 2.23 7.32
CA HIS A 47 -11.29 1.15 8.29
C HIS A 47 -10.58 -0.13 7.84
N GLY A 48 -10.03 -0.88 8.81
CA GLY A 48 -9.22 -2.07 8.53
C GLY A 48 -7.79 -1.77 8.07
N ASP A 49 -7.36 -0.51 8.13
CA ASP A 49 -5.94 -0.17 8.02
C ASP A 49 -5.13 -0.76 9.18
N ASP A 50 -3.81 -0.61 9.09
CA ASP A 50 -2.87 -1.18 10.05
C ASP A 50 -3.09 -0.65 11.48
N HIS A 51 -3.57 0.59 11.63
CA HIS A 51 -3.85 1.18 12.94
C HIS A 51 -5.13 0.59 13.53
N ALA A 52 -6.23 0.57 12.77
CA ALA A 52 -7.50 0.01 13.20
C ALA A 52 -7.36 -1.47 13.58
N ARG A 53 -6.59 -2.26 12.82
CA ARG A 53 -6.32 -3.69 13.10
C ARG A 53 -5.49 -3.96 14.36
N ARG A 54 -4.79 -2.96 14.89
CA ARG A 54 -3.98 -3.10 16.12
C ARG A 54 -4.74 -2.68 17.37
N VAL A 55 -5.78 -1.86 17.20
CA VAL A 55 -6.53 -1.26 18.30
C VAL A 55 -7.81 -2.04 18.63
N TYR A 56 -8.38 -2.71 17.63
CA TYR A 56 -9.59 -3.55 17.74
C TYR A 56 -9.27 -4.99 17.36
#